data_AF-A0A9P5NAC9-F1
#
_entry.id   AF-A0A9P5NAC9-F1
#
_cell.length_a   1.000
_cell.length_b   1.000
_cell.length_c   1.000
_cell.angle_alpha   90.00
_cell.angle_beta   90.00
_cell.angle_gamma   90.00
#
_symmetry.space_group_name_H-M   'P 1'
#
loop_
_entity.id
_entity.type
_entity.pdbx_description
1 polymer ?
#
loop_
_entity_poly.entity_id
_entity_poly.type
_entity_poly.pdbx_seq_one_letter_code
_entity_poly.pdbx_strand_id
1 'polypeptide(L)' 'DFYPKLQEHILGCLLHLTWSGDGNEFSNKERSKLVILNNQMFHYKVMHINYTTYDVHCGQDSINSRNHADIMVL' A
#
# COMPACT_ATOMS: atom_id res chain seq x y z
N ASP A 1 12.44 -5.74 9.40
CA ASP A 1 12.93 -4.54 8.72
C ASP A 1 11.81 -3.98 7.83
N PHE A 2 11.41 -2.73 8.03
CA PHE A 2 10.23 -2.12 7.38
C PHE A 2 10.61 -1.34 6.11
N TYR A 3 11.68 -0.56 6.18
CA TYR A 3 12.08 0.35 5.11
C TYR A 3 12.37 -0.36 3.78
N PRO A 4 13.10 -1.50 3.73
CA PRO A 4 13.30 -2.23 2.47
C PRO A 4 11.99 -2.74 1.86
N LYS A 5 11.04 -3.19 2.69
CA LYS A 5 9.72 -3.65 2.24
C LYS A 5 8.88 -2.51 1.67
N LEU A 6 8.98 -1.32 2.26
CA LEU A 6 8.33 -0.12 1.76
C LEU A 6 8.87 0.26 0.38
N GLN A 7 10.20 0.27 0.21
CA GLN A 7 10.83 0.57 -1.09
C GLN A 7 10.40 -0.43 -2.15
N GLU A 8 10.36 -1.72 -1.79
CA GLU A 8 9.89 -2.78 -2.67
C GLU A 8 8.46 -2.54 -3.14
N HIS A 9 7.56 -2.26 -2.19
CA HIS A 9 6.15 -2.04 -2.48
C HIS A 9 5.93 -0.81 -3.37
N ILE A 10 6.59 0.32 -3.07
CA ILE A 10 6.46 1.55 -3.87
C ILE A 10 7.00 1.32 -5.29
N LEU A 11 8.15 0.66 -5.43
CA LEU A 11 8.71 0.33 -6.74
C LEU A 11 7.79 -0.60 -7.54
N GLY A 12 7.19 -1.60 -6.87
CA GLY A 12 6.17 -2.46 -7.45
C GLY A 12 4.99 -1.66 -7.97
N CYS A 13 4.42 -0.76 -7.18
CA CYS A 13 3.31 0.11 -7.61
C CYS A 13 3.66 1.03 -8.79
N LEU A 14 4.90 1.53 -8.85
CA LEU A 14 5.34 2.43 -9.91
C LEU A 14 5.64 1.71 -11.23
N LEU A 15 6.20 0.50 -11.16
CA LEU A 15 6.68 -0.25 -12.33
C LEU A 15 5.65 -1.30 -12.81
N HIS A 16 4.80 -1.79 -11.91
CA HIS A 16 3.84 -2.85 -12.17
C HIS A 16 2.46 -2.51 -11.57
N LEU A 17 1.55 -2.04 -12.41
CA LEU A 17 0.21 -1.59 -11.99
C LEU A 17 -0.66 -2.72 -11.37
N THR A 18 -0.29 -3.98 -11.55
CA THR A 18 -1.09 -5.16 -11.16
C THR A 18 -0.37 -6.15 -10.25
N TRP A 19 0.83 -5.84 -9.76
CA TRP A 19 1.68 -6.83 -9.10
C TRP A 19 1.72 -6.66 -7.57
N SER A 20 1.51 -7.77 -6.86
CA SER A 20 1.60 -7.90 -5.39
C SER A 20 2.66 -8.94 -5.06
N GLY A 21 3.92 -8.63 -5.37
CA GLY A 21 5.05 -9.54 -5.19
C GLY A 21 5.35 -9.83 -3.72
N ASP A 22 5.85 -11.02 -3.47
CA ASP A 22 6.29 -11.61 -2.20
C ASP A 22 7.65 -11.09 -1.70
N GLY A 23 8.32 -10.27 -2.52
CA GLY A 23 9.38 -9.34 -2.11
C GLY A 23 10.81 -9.82 -2.38
N ASN A 24 11.68 -8.85 -2.71
CA ASN A 24 13.09 -8.95 -3.14
C ASN A 24 13.33 -9.16 -4.65
N GLU A 25 12.50 -8.57 -5.48
CA GLU A 25 12.76 -8.42 -6.91
C GLU A 25 13.74 -7.29 -7.19
N PHE A 26 13.69 -6.20 -6.42
CA PHE A 26 14.52 -5.03 -6.70
C PHE A 26 15.90 -5.13 -6.03
N SER A 27 16.93 -4.92 -6.84
CA SER A 27 18.30 -4.78 -6.37
C SER A 27 18.49 -3.50 -5.55
N ASN A 28 19.51 -3.47 -4.69
CA ASN A 28 19.85 -2.27 -3.93
C ASN A 28 20.09 -1.05 -4.82
N LYS A 29 20.61 -1.25 -6.05
CA LYS A 29 20.83 -0.17 -7.02
C LYS A 29 19.51 0.44 -7.49
N GLU A 30 18.46 -0.36 -7.65
CA GLU A 30 17.13 0.10 -8.03
C GLU A 30 16.43 0.79 -6.86
N ARG A 31 16.54 0.24 -5.65
CA ARG A 31 16.03 0.86 -4.43
C ARG A 31 16.65 2.23 -4.16
N SER A 32 17.94 2.42 -4.46
CA SER A 32 18.61 3.72 -4.33
C SER A 32 18.14 4.77 -5.34
N LYS A 33 17.44 4.38 -6.42
CA LYS A 33 16.83 5.34 -7.36
C LYS A 33 15.52 5.91 -6.83
N LEU A 34 14.88 5.24 -5.86
CA LEU A 34 13.65 5.73 -5.26
C LEU A 34 13.95 6.90 -4.32
N VAL A 35 13.44 8.08 -4.66
CA VAL A 35 13.58 9.29 -3.85
C VAL A 35 12.24 9.59 -3.17
N ILE A 36 12.22 9.48 -1.84
CA ILE A 36 11.10 9.95 -1.02
C ILE A 36 11.36 11.41 -0.70
N LEU A 37 10.59 12.32 -1.30
CA LEU A 37 10.73 13.76 -1.05
C LEU A 37 10.57 14.05 0.44
N ASN A 38 11.52 14.83 0.98
CA ASN A 38 11.62 15.17 2.41
C ASN A 38 11.75 13.98 3.38
N ASN A 39 11.88 12.75 2.87
CA ASN A 39 11.90 11.52 3.67
C ASN A 39 10.74 11.46 4.69
N GLN A 40 9.56 11.96 4.30
CA GLN A 40 8.38 12.05 5.16
C GLN A 40 7.30 11.08 4.71
N MET A 41 6.67 10.42 5.69
CA MET A 41 5.50 9.59 5.49
C MET A 41 4.34 10.19 6.28
N PHE A 42 3.22 10.41 5.61
CA PHE A 42 2.02 10.94 6.25
C PHE A 42 1.19 9.81 6.84
N HIS A 43 0.83 9.93 8.11
CA HIS A 43 -0.09 9.01 8.76
C HIS A 43 -1.51 9.57 8.64
N TYR A 44 -2.36 8.91 7.86
CA TYR A 44 -3.78 9.22 7.84
C TYR A 44 -4.49 8.58 9.03
N LYS A 45 -5.35 9.35 9.70
CA LYS A 45 -6.12 8.86 10.85
C LYS A 45 -7.20 7.85 10.43
N VAL A 46 -7.81 8.06 9.26
CA VAL A 46 -8.87 7.18 8.72
C VAL A 46 -8.65 7.04 7.21
N MET A 47 -8.75 5.82 6.71
CA MET A 47 -8.77 5.47 5.29
C MET A 47 -10.19 5.03 4.91
N HIS A 48 -10.70 5.51 3.78
CA HIS A 48 -11.98 5.09 3.25
C HIS A 48 -11.78 4.21 2.03
N ILE A 49 -12.42 3.03 2.01
CA ILE A 49 -12.38 2.10 0.88
C ILE A 49 -13.80 1.98 0.33
N ASN A 50 -13.97 2.35 -0.94
CA ASN A 50 -15.20 2.12 -1.67
C ASN A 50 -15.09 0.81 -2.43
N TYR A 51 -16.13 -0.02 -2.38
CA TYR A 51 -16.18 -1.29 -3.11
C TYR A 51 -17.58 -1.54 -3.65
N THR A 52 -17.65 -2.32 -4.72
CA THR A 52 -18.93 -2.73 -5.29
C THR A 52 -19.33 -4.05 -4.64
N THR A 53 -20.48 -4.07 -4.00
CA THR A 53 -21.07 -5.31 -3.48
C THR A 53 -21.62 -6.15 -4.62
N TYR A 54 -21.81 -7.45 -4.41
CA TYR A 54 -22.28 -8.38 -5.45
C TYR A 54 -23.63 -8.01 -6.07
N ASP A 55 -24.46 -7.26 -5.36
CA ASP A 55 -25.74 -6.71 -5.81
C ASP A 55 -25.60 -5.37 -6.56
N VAL A 56 -24.38 -4.99 -6.98
CA VAL A 56 -24.07 -3.76 -7.72
C VAL A 56 -24.36 -2.48 -6.90
N HIS A 57 -24.37 -2.58 -5.57
CA HIS A 57 -24.42 -1.40 -4.70
C HIS A 57 -23.00 -0.90 -4.41
N CYS A 58 -22.89 0.39 -4.06
CA CYS A 58 -21.64 0.99 -3.63
C CYS A 58 -21.56 0.93 -2.10
N GLY A 59 -20.69 0.07 -1.58
CA GLY A 59 -20.34 -0.01 -0.16
C GLY A 59 -19.13 0.86 0.16
N GLN A 60 -19.02 1.27 1.42
CA GLN A 60 -17.88 2.04 1.90
C GLN A 60 -17.49 1.59 3.32
N ASP A 61 -16.24 1.19 3.46
CA ASP A 61 -15.64 0.89 4.77
C ASP A 61 -14.71 2.03 5.19
N SER A 62 -14.65 2.26 6.50
CA SER A 62 -13.75 3.24 7.11
C SER A 62 -12.81 2.53 8.05
N ILE A 63 -11.52 2.55 7.73
CA ILE A 63 -10.47 1.88 8.48
C ILE A 63 -9.68 2.93 9.24
N ASN A 64 -9.58 2.79 10.55
CA ASN A 64 -8.75 3.65 11.37
C ASN A 64 -7.52 2.88 11.83
N SER A 65 -6.33 3.43 11.52
CA SER A 65 -5.06 2.81 11.90
C SER A 65 -4.88 2.63 13.41
N ARG A 66 -5.68 3.32 14.25
CA ARG A 66 -5.64 3.21 15.71
C ARG A 66 -6.58 2.16 16.30
N ASN A 67 -7.67 1.82 15.63
CA ASN A 67 -8.63 0.83 16.11
C ASN A 67 -9.21 0.03 14.93
N HIS A 68 -9.01 -1.28 14.94
CA HIS A 68 -9.48 -2.21 13.88
C HIS A 68 -8.91 -1.90 12.49
N ALA A 69 -7.58 -1.99 12.37
CA ALA A 69 -6.87 -1.81 11.10
C ALA A 69 -6.79 -3.09 10.24
N ASP A 70 -7.42 -4.17 10.71
CA ASP A 70 -7.42 -5.45 10.02
C ASP A 70 -8.36 -5.41 8.80
N ILE A 71 -7.82 -5.77 7.64
CA ILE A 71 -8.59 -5.87 6.39
C ILE A 71 -8.82 -7.35 6.11
N MET A 72 -10.07 -7.78 6.23
CA MET A 72 -10.47 -9.14 5.86
C MET A 72 -10.79 -9.16 4.36
N VAL A 73 -10.10 -10.01 3.61
CA VAL A 73 -10.35 -10.23 2.18
C VAL A 73 -10.94 -11.64 2.03
N LEU A 74 -11.89 -11.79 1.11
CA LEU A 74 -12.61 -13.03 0.83
C LEU A 74 -11.90 -13.89 -0.23
#